data_AF-A0A2G9TZI1-F1
#
_entry.id   AF-A0A2G9TZI1-F1
#
_cell.length_a   1.000
_cell.length_b   1.000
_cell.length_c   1.000
_cell.angle_alpha   90.00
_cell.angle_beta   90.00
_cell.angle_gamma   90.00
#
_symmetry.space_group_name_H-M   'P 1'
#
loop_
_entity.id
_entity.type
_entity.pdbx_description
1 polymer ?
#
loop_
_entity_poly.entity_id
_entity_poly.type
_entity_poly.pdbx_seq_one_letter_code
_entity_poly.pdbx_strand_id
1 'polypeptide(L)'
;SASKDKPKHKKGAEFGGRLILGELVERRQNQDLKPKIFRTTHNQFTIDLSKGSERFPVQVVNDADSTTMTDFTYTTRIVDRNGVLAARRSTVATFCCCDGICSTGCECNSGIYDEYGFVDEILLEWPFVECSAACTCSLQCGNRVAQKGATIPVEVFRTCDGRGWAVRALRNIRRGAFIGEYTGELLSDAETARPERTDTYFFETRV
;
A
#
# COMPACT_ATOMS: atom_id res chain seq x y z
N SER A 1 42.11 31.67 -17.51
CA SER A 1 41.85 30.23 -17.29
C SER A 1 40.50 30.09 -16.62
N ALA A 2 39.49 29.67 -17.37
CA ALA A 2 38.11 29.62 -16.90
C ALA A 2 37.87 28.44 -15.95
N SER A 3 37.17 28.75 -14.85
CA SER A 3 36.62 27.85 -13.83
C SER A 3 35.74 26.75 -14.43
N LYS A 4 35.83 25.55 -13.85
CA LYS A 4 34.72 24.57 -13.82
C LYS A 4 34.65 23.92 -12.45
N ASP A 5 33.83 24.50 -11.59
CA ASP A 5 33.28 23.87 -10.40
C ASP A 5 32.51 22.60 -10.78
N LYS A 6 32.85 21.47 -10.12
CA LYS A 6 32.08 20.24 -10.19
C LYS A 6 30.84 20.37 -9.30
N PRO A 7 29.61 20.13 -9.79
CA PRO A 7 28.44 20.16 -8.93
C PRO A 7 28.40 18.92 -8.04
N LYS A 8 28.20 19.16 -6.74
CA LYS A 8 27.93 18.15 -5.71
C LYS A 8 26.55 17.54 -5.99
N HIS A 9 26.49 16.22 -6.19
CA HIS A 9 25.23 15.49 -6.33
C HIS A 9 24.46 15.52 -5.00
N LYS A 10 23.26 16.11 -5.05
CA LYS A 10 22.28 16.14 -3.95
C LYS A 10 21.49 14.83 -3.92
N LYS A 11 21.21 14.37 -2.70
CA LYS A 11 20.39 13.21 -2.33
C LYS A 11 19.03 13.25 -3.05
N GLY A 12 18.62 12.12 -3.63
CA GLY A 12 17.29 11.90 -4.18
C GLY A 12 16.32 11.46 -3.10
N ALA A 13 15.08 11.96 -3.15
CA ALA A 13 14.02 11.71 -2.18
C ALA A 13 13.23 10.44 -2.50
N GLU A 14 12.93 9.65 -1.48
CA GLU A 14 12.05 8.48 -1.52
C GLU A 14 10.63 8.87 -1.09
N PHE A 15 9.61 8.39 -1.80
CA PHE A 15 8.21 8.57 -1.41
C PHE A 15 7.41 7.28 -1.63
N GLY A 16 6.69 6.85 -0.59
CA GLY A 16 5.69 5.79 -0.63
C GLY A 16 5.98 4.65 0.34
N GLY A 17 5.32 4.68 1.51
CA GLY A 17 5.26 3.53 2.42
C GLY A 17 4.50 2.37 1.78
N ARG A 18 5.19 1.27 1.49
CA ARG A 18 4.58 0.04 0.97
C ARG A 18 4.29 -0.89 2.14
N LEU A 19 3.06 -1.42 2.22
CA LEU A 19 2.70 -2.36 3.28
C LEU A 19 2.98 -3.79 2.80
N ILE A 20 4.06 -4.40 3.30
CA ILE A 20 4.32 -5.84 3.18
C ILE A 20 4.16 -6.44 4.58
N LEU A 21 3.21 -7.36 4.75
CA LEU A 21 2.80 -7.86 6.05
C LEU A 21 3.73 -9.00 6.51
N GLY A 22 4.91 -8.65 7.03
CA GLY A 22 5.87 -9.61 7.60
C GLY A 22 5.57 -10.03 9.05
N GLU A 23 4.78 -9.26 9.80
CA GLU A 23 4.66 -9.47 11.27
C GLU A 23 3.22 -9.50 11.80
N LEU A 24 2.35 -10.36 11.25
CA LEU A 24 1.03 -10.64 11.85
C LEU A 24 0.68 -12.13 11.94
N VAL A 25 1.66 -13.04 11.87
CA VAL A 25 1.40 -14.50 11.86
C VAL A 25 1.49 -15.19 13.24
N GLU A 26 2.02 -14.57 14.30
CA GLU A 26 2.30 -15.32 15.54
C GLU A 26 1.35 -15.13 16.73
N ARG A 27 0.10 -14.66 16.54
CA ARG A 27 -0.87 -14.59 17.65
C ARG A 27 -2.23 -15.18 17.33
N ARG A 28 -2.25 -16.36 16.71
CA ARG A 28 -3.49 -17.12 16.50
C ARG A 28 -3.37 -18.58 16.91
N GLN A 29 -2.85 -18.83 18.11
CA GLN A 29 -3.07 -20.10 18.81
C GLN A 29 -3.52 -19.79 20.23
N ASN A 30 -4.66 -20.35 20.61
CA ASN A 30 -5.35 -20.25 21.91
C ASN A 30 -5.99 -18.90 22.26
N GLN A 31 -7.22 -18.70 21.79
CA GLN A 31 -8.28 -18.15 22.65
C GLN A 31 -9.64 -18.71 22.19
N ASP A 32 -10.24 -19.54 23.04
CA ASP A 32 -11.59 -20.06 22.89
C ASP A 32 -12.59 -18.89 22.80
N LEU A 33 -13.09 -18.62 21.60
CA LEU A 33 -14.17 -17.66 21.38
C LEU A 33 -15.49 -18.29 21.84
N LYS A 34 -15.88 -18.04 23.09
CA LYS A 34 -17.25 -18.29 23.55
C LYS A 34 -18.22 -17.43 22.71
N PRO A 35 -19.31 -18.00 22.17
CA PRO A 35 -20.23 -17.24 21.34
C PRO A 35 -21.00 -16.25 22.23
N LYS A 36 -20.71 -14.95 22.08
CA LYS A 36 -21.59 -13.89 22.60
C LYS A 36 -22.73 -13.73 21.60
N ILE A 37 -23.92 -14.12 22.03
CA ILE A 37 -25.17 -13.89 21.29
C ILE A 37 -25.43 -12.38 21.28
N PHE A 38 -25.33 -11.74 20.11
CA PHE A 38 -25.69 -10.34 19.95
C PHE A 38 -27.12 -10.21 19.42
N ARG A 39 -27.92 -9.39 20.14
CA ARG A 39 -29.27 -8.98 19.77
C ARG A 39 -29.21 -8.04 18.57
N THR A 40 -30.18 -8.20 17.67
CA THR A 40 -30.46 -7.44 16.45
C THR A 40 -29.98 -5.98 16.49
N THR A 41 -28.80 -5.71 15.93
CA THR A 41 -28.27 -4.36 15.69
C THR A 41 -28.44 -4.02 14.22
N HIS A 42 -28.59 -2.74 13.89
CA HIS A 42 -28.72 -2.29 12.50
C HIS A 42 -27.43 -2.63 11.76
N ASN A 43 -27.44 -3.66 10.91
CA ASN A 43 -26.28 -4.02 10.10
C ASN A 43 -25.97 -2.86 9.14
N GLN A 44 -24.94 -2.06 9.44
CA GLN A 44 -24.44 -1.12 8.46
C GLN A 44 -23.73 -1.93 7.37
N PHE A 45 -24.17 -1.72 6.14
CA PHE A 45 -23.61 -2.38 4.98
C PHE A 45 -23.37 -1.36 3.86
N THR A 46 -22.11 -1.17 3.50
CA THR A 46 -21.71 -0.45 2.29
C THR A 46 -21.24 -1.47 1.26
N ILE A 47 -21.85 -1.45 0.08
CA ILE A 47 -21.53 -2.39 -1.01
C ILE A 47 -20.10 -2.18 -1.51
N ASP A 48 -19.67 -0.93 -1.68
CA ASP A 48 -18.33 -0.61 -2.14
C ASP A 48 -17.88 0.80 -1.71
N LEU A 49 -16.95 0.85 -0.77
CA LEU A 49 -16.30 2.07 -0.29
C LEU A 49 -15.43 2.73 -1.38
N SER A 50 -14.86 1.93 -2.29
CA SER A 50 -13.99 2.41 -3.36
C SER A 50 -14.75 3.01 -4.55
N LYS A 51 -16.08 2.81 -4.60
CA LYS A 51 -16.96 3.26 -5.67
C LYS A 51 -16.48 2.81 -7.07
N GLY A 52 -16.01 1.56 -7.18
CA GLY A 52 -15.50 0.95 -8.40
C GLY A 52 -14.07 1.33 -8.78
N SER A 53 -13.36 2.07 -7.92
CA SER A 53 -11.97 2.48 -8.18
C SER A 53 -10.97 1.35 -7.98
N GLU A 54 -11.32 0.33 -7.19
CA GLU A 54 -10.52 -0.87 -6.97
C GLU A 54 -10.97 -2.03 -7.86
N ARG A 55 -10.09 -3.03 -8.02
CA ARG A 55 -10.42 -4.26 -8.79
C ARG A 55 -11.55 -5.07 -8.14
N PHE A 56 -11.62 -5.07 -6.81
CA PHE A 56 -12.64 -5.76 -6.03
C PHE A 56 -13.37 -4.73 -5.16
N PRO A 57 -14.71 -4.85 -4.99
CA PRO A 57 -15.45 -3.98 -4.08
C PRO A 57 -14.87 -4.02 -2.67
N VAL A 58 -14.70 -2.86 -2.05
CA VAL A 58 -14.26 -2.75 -0.65
C VAL A 58 -15.51 -2.61 0.21
N GLN A 59 -16.03 -3.75 0.67
CA GLN A 59 -17.25 -3.79 1.48
C GLN A 59 -17.00 -3.23 2.89
N VAL A 60 -18.01 -2.60 3.47
CA VAL A 60 -18.01 -2.17 4.87
C VAL A 60 -19.12 -2.88 5.62
N VAL A 61 -18.78 -3.55 6.72
CA VAL A 61 -19.72 -4.32 7.54
C VAL A 61 -19.61 -3.89 9.01
N ASN A 62 -20.75 -3.55 9.63
CA ASN A 62 -20.84 -3.37 11.07
C ASN A 62 -21.92 -4.28 11.67
N ASP A 63 -21.46 -5.35 12.33
CA ASP A 63 -22.30 -6.26 13.13
C ASP A 63 -21.99 -6.15 14.64
N ALA A 64 -21.17 -5.18 15.05
CA ALA A 64 -20.67 -5.07 16.43
C ALA A 64 -21.38 -3.99 17.25
N ASP A 65 -21.74 -2.85 16.64
CA ASP A 65 -22.40 -1.73 17.29
C ASP A 65 -23.17 -0.84 16.29
N SER A 66 -23.62 0.34 16.73
CA SER A 66 -24.31 1.32 15.89
C SER A 66 -23.39 2.42 15.35
N THR A 67 -22.06 2.27 15.46
CA THR A 67 -21.10 3.27 14.98
C THR A 67 -21.09 3.28 13.46
N THR A 68 -21.25 4.47 12.88
CA THR A 68 -21.12 4.67 11.44
C THR A 68 -19.67 4.95 11.06
N MET A 69 -19.26 4.49 9.88
CA MET A 69 -17.96 4.88 9.31
C MET A 69 -17.91 6.40 9.11
N THR A 70 -16.80 7.02 9.52
CA THR A 70 -16.54 8.44 9.27
C THR A 70 -16.44 8.68 7.78
N ASP A 71 -16.98 9.80 7.30
CA ASP A 71 -16.89 10.17 5.88
C ASP A 71 -15.46 10.54 5.51
N PHE A 72 -15.00 10.05 4.35
CA PHE A 72 -13.73 10.39 3.74
C PHE A 72 -13.75 10.10 2.25
N THR A 73 -12.84 10.74 1.51
CA THR A 73 -12.67 10.47 0.08
C THR A 73 -11.70 9.30 -0.13
N TYR A 74 -12.21 8.18 -0.64
CA TYR A 74 -11.37 7.04 -1.01
C TYR A 74 -10.47 7.42 -2.19
N THR A 75 -9.17 7.10 -2.10
CA THR A 75 -8.20 7.28 -3.19
C THR A 75 -7.33 6.05 -3.36
N THR A 76 -7.10 5.65 -4.61
CA THR A 76 -6.21 4.54 -4.99
C THR A 76 -4.76 5.00 -5.24
N ARG A 77 -4.49 6.29 -4.99
CA ARG A 77 -3.22 6.96 -5.28
C ARG A 77 -2.85 7.91 -4.17
N ILE A 78 -1.54 8.15 -4.05
CA ILE A 78 -1.02 9.24 -3.23
C ILE A 78 -1.30 10.56 -3.97
N VAL A 79 -1.99 11.48 -3.30
CA VAL A 79 -2.39 12.78 -3.85
C VAL A 79 -1.82 13.92 -3.02
N ASP A 80 -1.73 15.11 -3.59
CA ASP A 80 -1.51 16.33 -2.82
C ASP A 80 -2.84 16.83 -2.22
N ARG A 81 -2.79 17.95 -1.50
CA ARG A 81 -3.97 18.60 -0.89
C ARG A 81 -5.04 19.04 -1.89
N ASN A 82 -4.69 19.19 -3.16
CA ASN A 82 -5.63 19.55 -4.21
C ASN A 82 -6.26 18.30 -4.87
N GLY A 83 -5.94 17.10 -4.37
CA GLY A 83 -6.36 15.84 -4.96
C GLY A 83 -5.61 15.51 -6.26
N VAL A 84 -4.54 16.24 -6.58
CA VAL A 84 -3.71 15.99 -7.76
C VAL A 84 -2.72 14.89 -7.39
N LEU A 85 -2.43 13.98 -8.33
CA LEU A 85 -1.41 12.95 -8.12
C LEU A 85 -0.12 13.60 -7.61
N ALA A 86 0.30 13.22 -6.40
CA ALA A 86 1.57 13.65 -5.86
C ALA A 86 2.64 13.07 -6.78
N ALA A 87 3.21 13.92 -7.64
CA ALA A 87 4.03 13.47 -8.74
C ALA A 87 5.17 12.58 -8.20
N ARG A 88 5.13 11.29 -8.55
CA ARG A 88 6.31 10.43 -8.48
C ARG A 88 7.28 11.04 -9.47
N ARG A 89 8.25 11.84 -9.02
CA ARG A 89 9.33 12.34 -9.90
C ARG A 89 10.12 11.15 -10.41
N SER A 90 9.64 10.59 -11.52
CA SER A 90 10.26 9.49 -12.25
C SER A 90 11.33 10.08 -13.17
N THR A 91 12.45 10.52 -12.61
CA THR A 91 13.70 10.52 -13.38
C THR A 91 14.25 9.11 -13.31
N VAL A 92 13.54 8.14 -13.88
CA VAL A 92 14.02 6.77 -13.92
C VAL A 92 15.11 6.72 -14.98
N ALA A 93 16.36 6.71 -14.53
CA ALA A 93 17.54 6.58 -15.39
C ALA A 93 17.74 5.12 -15.88
N THR A 94 16.99 4.16 -15.33
CA THR A 94 17.21 2.71 -15.53
C THR A 94 15.97 2.05 -16.11
N PHE A 95 16.10 1.46 -17.29
CA PHE A 95 15.08 0.63 -17.93
C PHE A 95 15.74 -0.61 -18.54
N CYS A 96 14.97 -1.67 -18.76
CA CYS A 96 15.46 -2.90 -19.39
C CYS A 96 14.88 -3.11 -20.78
N CYS A 97 15.65 -3.82 -21.61
CA CYS A 97 15.25 -4.26 -22.95
C CYS A 97 14.98 -5.78 -23.00
N CYS A 98 14.55 -6.39 -21.89
CA CYS A 98 14.29 -7.84 -21.85
C CYS A 98 13.12 -8.22 -22.76
N ASP A 99 13.23 -9.37 -23.42
CA ASP A 99 12.13 -10.02 -24.11
C ASP A 99 11.38 -10.93 -23.11
N GLY A 100 10.06 -10.76 -23.00
CA GLY A 100 9.27 -11.45 -21.98
C GLY A 100 9.49 -10.91 -20.57
N ILE A 101 9.92 -11.75 -19.63
CA ILE A 101 10.05 -11.41 -18.20
C ILE A 101 11.52 -11.14 -17.80
N CYS A 102 11.74 -10.26 -16.83
CA CYS A 102 13.08 -10.01 -16.28
C CYS A 102 13.55 -11.21 -15.45
N SER A 103 14.77 -11.68 -15.71
CA SER A 103 15.47 -12.69 -14.91
C SER A 103 16.47 -12.03 -13.95
N THR A 104 17.23 -12.82 -13.19
CA THR A 104 18.25 -12.33 -12.24
C THR A 104 19.39 -11.54 -12.90
N GLY A 105 19.59 -11.65 -14.21
CA GLY A 105 20.61 -10.89 -14.95
C GLY A 105 20.18 -9.50 -15.41
N CYS A 106 18.93 -9.09 -15.14
CA CYS A 106 18.40 -7.80 -15.57
C CYS A 106 18.69 -6.71 -14.54
N GLU A 107 19.19 -5.54 -14.97
CA GLU A 107 19.46 -4.39 -14.10
C GLU A 107 18.22 -3.86 -13.35
N CYS A 108 17.03 -4.01 -13.94
CA CYS A 108 15.79 -3.68 -13.24
C CYS A 108 15.42 -4.68 -12.15
N ASN A 109 15.90 -5.92 -12.19
CA ASN A 109 15.53 -6.92 -11.21
C ASN A 109 16.28 -6.64 -9.90
N SER A 110 15.54 -6.14 -8.91
CA SER A 110 16.07 -5.86 -7.58
C SER A 110 16.33 -7.11 -6.74
N GLY A 111 15.93 -8.29 -7.22
CA GLY A 111 15.97 -9.55 -6.48
C GLY A 111 14.92 -9.64 -5.36
N ILE A 112 14.10 -8.59 -5.18
CA ILE A 112 13.10 -8.52 -4.10
C ILE A 112 11.91 -9.41 -4.39
N TYR A 113 11.46 -9.45 -5.64
CA TYR A 113 10.35 -10.29 -6.07
C TYR A 113 10.87 -11.59 -6.66
N ASP A 114 10.28 -12.71 -6.24
CA ASP A 114 10.40 -13.97 -6.95
C ASP A 114 9.74 -13.89 -8.34
N GLU A 115 9.88 -14.95 -9.15
CA GLU A 115 9.30 -15.02 -10.50
C GLU A 115 7.77 -14.87 -10.52
N TYR A 116 7.11 -15.09 -9.39
CA TYR A 116 5.66 -14.97 -9.21
C TYR A 116 5.23 -13.65 -8.54
N GLY A 117 6.17 -12.77 -8.18
CA GLY A 117 5.89 -11.48 -7.56
C GLY A 117 5.75 -11.48 -6.04
N PHE A 118 6.26 -12.51 -5.33
CA PHE A 118 6.28 -12.55 -3.87
C PHE A 118 7.63 -12.12 -3.32
N VAL A 119 7.62 -11.45 -2.17
CA VAL A 119 8.84 -10.99 -1.48
C VAL A 119 9.34 -12.03 -0.49
N ASP A 120 10.66 -12.23 -0.44
CA ASP A 120 11.34 -12.85 0.70
C ASP A 120 11.60 -11.78 1.78
N GLU A 121 11.08 -11.99 2.99
CA GLU A 121 11.08 -11.01 4.09
C GLU A 121 12.48 -10.51 4.47
N ILE A 122 13.52 -11.32 4.22
CA ILE A 122 14.91 -10.99 4.50
C ILE A 122 15.39 -9.80 3.65
N LEU A 123 14.77 -9.55 2.49
CA LEU A 123 15.28 -8.60 1.49
C LEU A 123 14.68 -7.19 1.61
N LEU A 124 13.80 -6.92 2.58
CA LEU A 124 13.03 -5.67 2.68
C LEU A 124 13.80 -4.46 3.26
N GLU A 125 15.11 -4.59 3.50
CA GLU A 125 15.89 -3.51 4.13
C GLU A 125 16.19 -2.32 3.20
N TRP A 126 15.97 -2.45 1.88
CA TRP A 126 16.33 -1.41 0.92
C TRP A 126 15.20 -1.03 -0.05
N PRO A 127 15.12 0.25 -0.45
CA PRO A 127 14.26 0.69 -1.53
C PRO A 127 14.53 -0.12 -2.80
N PHE A 128 13.47 -0.49 -3.50
CA PHE A 128 13.57 -1.22 -4.75
C PHE A 128 12.70 -0.60 -5.84
N VAL A 129 13.21 -0.68 -7.07
CA VAL A 129 12.61 -0.08 -8.26
C VAL A 129 11.95 -1.18 -9.09
N GLU A 130 10.67 -1.01 -9.36
CA GLU A 130 9.95 -1.86 -10.30
C GLU A 130 10.22 -1.45 -11.75
N CYS A 131 10.04 -2.39 -12.68
CA CYS A 131 10.03 -2.08 -14.10
C CYS A 131 8.95 -1.03 -14.42
N SER A 132 9.29 -0.03 -15.21
CA SER A 132 8.38 1.07 -15.56
C SER A 132 7.83 0.93 -16.97
N ALA A 133 7.03 1.89 -17.44
CA ALA A 133 6.58 1.94 -18.82
C ALA A 133 7.74 2.11 -19.84
N ALA A 134 8.94 2.51 -19.39
CA ALA A 134 10.13 2.61 -20.24
C ALA A 134 10.79 1.24 -20.52
N CYS A 135 10.48 0.20 -19.72
CA CYS A 135 11.00 -1.14 -19.94
C CYS A 135 10.23 -1.88 -21.05
N THR A 136 10.91 -2.67 -21.87
CA THR A 136 10.26 -3.50 -22.91
C THR A 136 9.69 -4.81 -22.36
N CYS A 137 10.06 -5.19 -21.14
CA CYS A 137 9.58 -6.42 -20.53
C CYS A 137 8.05 -6.42 -20.36
N SER A 138 7.48 -7.61 -20.44
CA SER A 138 6.05 -7.89 -20.35
C SER A 138 5.39 -7.23 -19.13
N LEU A 139 4.10 -6.89 -19.27
CA LEU A 139 3.26 -6.47 -18.14
C LEU A 139 3.11 -7.57 -17.08
N GLN A 140 3.41 -8.82 -17.43
CA GLN A 140 3.44 -9.96 -16.52
C GLN A 140 4.81 -10.17 -15.85
N CYS A 141 5.79 -9.29 -16.08
CA CYS A 141 7.09 -9.35 -15.42
C CYS A 141 6.93 -9.40 -13.89
N GLY A 142 7.66 -10.31 -13.23
CA GLY A 142 7.68 -10.46 -11.77
C GLY A 142 8.18 -9.22 -11.04
N ASN A 143 8.92 -8.34 -11.72
CA ASN A 143 9.32 -7.03 -11.20
C ASN A 143 8.29 -5.91 -11.47
N ARG A 144 7.01 -6.27 -11.64
CA ARG A 144 5.85 -5.36 -11.72
C ARG A 144 4.77 -5.91 -10.79
N VAL A 145 4.78 -5.54 -9.50
CA VAL A 145 3.86 -6.10 -8.50
C VAL A 145 2.99 -5.00 -7.90
N ALA A 146 3.57 -4.07 -7.15
CA ALA A 146 2.87 -2.99 -6.48
C ALA A 146 2.15 -2.07 -7.49
N GLN A 147 2.75 -1.82 -8.66
CA GLN A 147 2.12 -1.01 -9.71
C GLN A 147 0.83 -1.63 -10.28
N LYS A 148 0.58 -2.93 -10.08
CA LYS A 148 -0.66 -3.61 -10.50
C LYS A 148 -1.85 -3.30 -9.58
N GLY A 149 -1.61 -2.58 -8.48
CA GLY A 149 -2.63 -2.23 -7.49
C GLY A 149 -2.97 -3.39 -6.55
N ALA A 150 -3.93 -3.16 -5.66
CA ALA A 150 -4.40 -4.18 -4.73
C ALA A 150 -5.08 -5.33 -5.50
N THR A 151 -4.62 -6.56 -5.27
CA THR A 151 -5.15 -7.76 -5.95
C THR A 151 -5.83 -8.74 -4.99
N ILE A 152 -5.83 -8.44 -3.70
CA ILE A 152 -6.42 -9.26 -2.66
C ILE A 152 -7.77 -8.64 -2.26
N PRO A 153 -8.89 -9.37 -2.37
CA PRO A 153 -10.17 -8.85 -1.93
C PRO A 153 -10.18 -8.71 -0.40
N VAL A 154 -10.62 -7.55 0.08
CA VAL A 154 -10.67 -7.19 1.49
C VAL A 154 -12.04 -6.62 1.86
N GLU A 155 -12.37 -6.67 3.14
CA GLU A 155 -13.51 -5.94 3.71
C GLU A 155 -13.06 -5.11 4.91
N VAL A 156 -13.73 -3.99 5.12
CA VAL A 156 -13.61 -3.17 6.32
C VAL A 156 -14.71 -3.60 7.29
N PHE A 157 -14.34 -3.93 8.53
CA PHE A 157 -15.28 -4.41 9.53
C PHE A 157 -15.08 -3.71 10.87
N ARG A 158 -16.18 -3.56 11.62
CA ARG A 158 -16.14 -3.06 13.00
C ARG A 158 -15.67 -4.14 13.96
N THR A 159 -14.65 -3.86 14.78
CA THR A 159 -14.19 -4.83 15.79
C THR A 159 -15.06 -4.81 17.04
N CYS A 160 -15.21 -5.95 17.71
CA CYS A 160 -16.01 -6.09 18.93
C CYS A 160 -15.22 -5.84 20.23
N ASP A 161 -13.92 -5.59 20.12
CA ASP A 161 -12.98 -5.40 21.23
C ASP A 161 -12.57 -3.92 21.45
N GLY A 162 -13.27 -2.99 20.79
CA GLY A 162 -13.05 -1.56 20.95
C GLY A 162 -11.92 -0.96 20.11
N ARG A 163 -11.20 -1.76 19.31
CA ARG A 163 -10.08 -1.27 18.49
C ARG A 163 -10.45 -0.33 17.34
N GLY A 164 -11.71 -0.31 16.87
CA GLY A 164 -12.07 0.57 15.77
C GLY A 164 -12.68 -0.17 14.58
N TRP A 165 -12.50 0.45 13.41
CA TRP A 165 -12.62 -0.19 12.12
C TRP A 165 -11.30 -0.90 11.79
N ALA A 166 -11.39 -2.08 11.19
CA ALA A 166 -10.23 -2.87 10.77
C ALA A 166 -10.46 -3.45 9.39
N VAL A 167 -9.37 -3.89 8.74
CA VAL A 167 -9.42 -4.55 7.44
C VAL A 167 -9.14 -6.04 7.61
N ARG A 168 -9.89 -6.90 6.93
CA ARG A 168 -9.58 -8.34 6.83
C ARG A 168 -9.64 -8.81 5.39
N ALA A 169 -8.84 -9.84 5.09
CA ALA A 169 -8.84 -10.47 3.78
C ALA A 169 -10.01 -11.44 3.63
N LEU A 170 -10.60 -11.47 2.44
CA LEU A 170 -11.68 -12.41 2.08
C LEU A 170 -11.15 -13.76 1.56
N ARG A 171 -9.82 -13.92 1.52
CA ARG A 171 -9.14 -15.16 1.13
C ARG A 171 -7.81 -15.30 1.87
N ASN A 172 -7.26 -16.51 1.87
CA ASN A 172 -5.92 -16.76 2.37
C ASN A 172 -4.87 -15.97 1.56
N ILE A 173 -3.89 -15.41 2.27
CA ILE A 173 -2.80 -14.64 1.68
C ILE A 173 -1.52 -15.45 1.82
N ARG A 174 -0.83 -15.70 0.70
CA ARG A 174 0.51 -16.30 0.71
C ARG A 174 1.50 -15.30 1.31
N ARG A 175 2.43 -15.77 2.15
CA ARG A 175 3.54 -14.96 2.68
C ARG A 175 4.29 -14.26 1.54
N GLY A 176 4.72 -13.02 1.76
CA GLY A 176 5.41 -12.20 0.76
C GLY A 176 4.49 -11.53 -0.28
N ALA A 177 3.18 -11.75 -0.22
CA ALA A 177 2.24 -11.15 -1.16
C ALA A 177 2.08 -9.64 -0.90
N PHE A 178 2.08 -8.87 -1.98
CA PHE A 178 1.65 -7.47 -1.95
C PHE A 178 0.16 -7.38 -1.65
N ILE A 179 -0.20 -6.58 -0.63
CA ILE A 179 -1.59 -6.36 -0.22
C ILE A 179 -2.14 -5.09 -0.88
N GLY A 180 -1.43 -3.97 -0.70
CA GLY A 180 -1.85 -2.66 -1.14
C GLY A 180 -0.85 -1.58 -0.75
N GLU A 181 -1.10 -0.37 -1.21
CA GLU A 181 -0.33 0.82 -0.86
C GLU A 181 -1.07 1.58 0.24
N TYR A 182 -0.33 2.20 1.17
CA TYR A 182 -0.93 3.18 2.07
C TYR A 182 -1.16 4.47 1.26
N THR A 183 -2.39 4.64 0.77
CA THR A 183 -2.77 5.79 -0.08
C THR A 183 -3.43 6.88 0.76
N GLY A 184 -3.29 8.12 0.30
CA GLY A 184 -3.81 9.28 1.02
C GLY A 184 -3.14 10.57 0.53
N GLU A 185 -3.30 11.62 1.31
CA GLU A 185 -2.63 12.89 1.07
C GLU A 185 -1.16 12.82 1.50
N LEU A 186 -0.25 13.21 0.61
CA LEU A 186 1.15 13.42 0.95
C LEU A 186 1.30 14.77 1.64
N LEU A 187 1.80 14.74 2.87
CA LEU A 187 1.95 15.92 3.72
C LEU A 187 3.42 16.09 4.09
N SER A 188 3.87 17.33 4.15
CA SER A 188 5.13 17.72 4.77
C SER A 188 5.01 17.81 6.29
N ASP A 189 6.14 17.78 7.00
CA ASP A 189 6.16 17.92 8.47
C ASP A 189 5.44 19.18 8.96
N ALA A 190 5.62 20.30 8.25
CA ALA A 190 4.95 21.56 8.55
C ALA A 190 3.43 21.49 8.36
N GLU A 191 2.96 20.65 7.43
CA GLU A 191 1.55 20.43 7.17
C GLU A 191 0.89 19.51 8.19
N THR A 192 1.65 18.52 8.68
CA THR A 192 1.24 17.61 9.76
C THR A 192 1.14 18.32 11.10
N ALA A 193 2.05 19.26 11.39
CA ALA A 193 2.11 20.01 12.66
C ALA A 193 1.08 21.15 12.79
N ARG A 194 0.16 21.29 11.84
CA ARG A 194 -0.85 22.35 11.83
C ARG A 194 -1.88 22.17 12.96
N PRO A 195 -2.14 23.19 13.80
CA PRO A 195 -3.08 23.09 14.92
C PRO A 195 -4.52 22.74 14.52
N GLU A 196 -4.92 23.11 13.32
CA GLU A 196 -6.26 22.84 12.77
C GLU A 196 -6.51 21.36 12.40
N ARG A 197 -5.46 20.53 12.32
CA ARG A 197 -5.62 19.09 12.03
C ARG A 197 -6.03 18.32 13.28
N THR A 198 -7.05 17.49 13.11
CA THR A 198 -7.62 16.63 14.17
C THR A 198 -7.60 15.16 13.80
N ASP A 199 -7.12 14.83 12.60
CA ASP A 199 -7.07 13.45 12.15
C ASP A 199 -5.92 12.68 12.80
N THR A 200 -6.09 11.37 12.90
CA THR A 200 -5.17 10.46 13.60
C THR A 200 -4.60 9.40 12.65
N TYR A 201 -4.85 9.54 11.35
CA TYR A 201 -4.51 8.56 10.31
C TYR A 201 -3.24 8.97 9.55
N PHE A 202 -2.09 8.82 10.20
CA PHE A 202 -0.79 9.13 9.59
C PHE A 202 0.05 7.88 9.38
N PHE A 203 0.77 7.87 8.27
CA PHE A 203 1.88 6.95 8.05
C PHE A 203 3.13 7.78 7.76
N GLU A 204 4.11 7.72 8.67
CA GLU A 204 5.38 8.42 8.49
C GLU A 204 6.27 7.66 7.49
N THR A 205 6.67 8.34 6.42
CA THR A 205 7.68 7.83 5.49
C THR A 205 9.06 8.24 5.96
N ARG A 206 9.97 7.29 6.17
CA ARG A 206 11.38 7.62 6.39
C ARG A 206 12.02 8.00 5.05
N VAL A 207 12.54 9.22 4.96
CA VAL A 207 13.30 9.76 3.82
C VAL A 207 14.75 9.97 4.22
#